data_AF-A0A954PPA0-F1
#
_entry.id   AF-A0A954PPA0-F1
#
_cell.length_a   1.000
_cell.length_b   1.000
_cell.length_c   1.000
_cell.angle_alpha   90.00
_cell.angle_beta   90.00
_cell.angle_gamma   90.00
#
_symmetry.space_group_name_H-M   'P 1'
#
loop_
_entity.id
_entity.type
_entity.pdbx_description
1 polymer ?
#
loop_
_entity_poly.entity_id
_entity_poly.type
_entity_poly.pdbx_seq_one_letter_code
_entity_poly.pdbx_strand_id
1 'polypeptide(L)'
;MKTLHCVLLFSLLSPTVASAQQSAPKPTANPIPKVSDVSIEEDPFLWLEDVTGEKALDWVRARNAKTQADFESQAGFIELRDDLLKILDSDERIPFVSRHGEYYYNFWRDQKNERGLWRRT
;
A
#
# COMPACT_ATOMS: atom_id res chain seq x y z
N MET A 1 6.45 20.87 29.51
CA MET A 1 6.17 21.04 30.96
C MET A 1 4.81 21.73 31.05
N LYS A 2 3.74 21.16 31.61
CA LYS A 2 3.60 20.30 32.78
C LYS A 2 2.43 19.33 32.61
N THR A 3 2.67 18.09 33.03
CA THR A 3 1.71 17.05 33.35
C THR A 3 0.93 17.42 34.61
N LEU A 4 -0.31 16.95 34.75
CA LEU A 4 -0.89 16.73 36.09
C LEU A 4 -1.88 15.56 36.05
N HIS A 5 -1.46 14.47 36.67
CA HIS A 5 -2.28 13.33 37.06
C HIS A 5 -3.10 13.70 38.29
N CYS A 6 -4.32 13.17 38.40
CA CYS A 6 -5.01 13.07 39.68
C CYS A 6 -5.59 11.66 39.81
N VAL A 7 -4.94 10.86 40.64
CA VAL A 7 -5.39 9.55 41.11
C VAL A 7 -6.13 9.77 42.41
N LEU A 8 -7.34 9.23 42.55
CA LEU A 8 -7.89 8.90 43.86
C LEU A 8 -8.62 7.55 43.81
N LEU A 9 -8.06 6.62 44.58
CA LEU A 9 -8.64 5.35 45.00
C LEU A 9 -9.87 5.59 45.90
N PHE A 10 -10.86 4.70 45.84
CA PHE A 10 -11.57 4.26 47.05
C PHE A 10 -12.24 2.88 46.88
N SER A 11 -12.39 2.22 48.01
CA SER A 11 -12.46 0.79 48.33
C SER A 11 -13.79 0.03 48.09
N LEU A 12 -13.62 -1.28 47.84
CA LEU A 12 -14.38 -2.47 48.26
C LEU A 12 -15.69 -2.28 49.07
N LEU A 13 -16.81 -2.80 48.54
CA LEU A 13 -17.79 -3.60 49.31
C LEU A 13 -18.74 -4.35 48.35
N SER A 14 -18.73 -5.68 48.40
CA SER A 14 -19.69 -6.53 47.67
C SER A 14 -21.04 -6.55 48.38
N PRO A 15 -22.17 -6.57 47.65
CA PRO A 15 -23.37 -7.22 48.12
C PRO A 15 -23.60 -8.56 47.40
N THR A 16 -23.93 -9.54 48.24
CA THR A 16 -24.41 -10.88 47.96
C THR A 16 -25.37 -10.96 46.77
N VAL A 17 -25.11 -11.91 45.86
CA VAL A 17 -26.05 -12.34 44.82
C VAL A 17 -27.19 -13.11 45.48
N ALA A 18 -28.38 -12.50 45.55
CA ALA A 18 -29.63 -13.23 45.73
C ALA A 18 -30.12 -13.68 44.35
N SER A 19 -30.00 -14.98 44.09
CA SER A 19 -30.58 -15.62 42.90
C SER A 19 -32.10 -15.68 43.07
N ALA A 20 -32.81 -14.82 42.34
CA ALA A 20 -34.22 -15.00 42.03
C ALA A 20 -34.31 -15.44 40.58
N GLN A 21 -34.57 -16.74 40.39
CA GLN A 21 -34.73 -17.35 39.06
C GLN A 21 -36.03 -16.84 38.44
N GLN A 22 -35.93 -15.83 37.58
CA GLN A 22 -37.05 -15.33 36.80
C GLN A 22 -37.21 -16.21 35.56
N SER A 23 -38.35 -16.89 35.46
CA SER A 23 -38.74 -17.71 34.32
C SER A 23 -38.63 -16.91 33.02
N ALA A 24 -37.87 -17.42 32.06
CA ALA A 24 -37.55 -16.76 30.81
C ALA A 24 -38.83 -16.36 30.03
N PRO A 25 -38.95 -15.10 29.59
CA PRO A 25 -39.89 -14.78 28.52
C PRO A 25 -39.39 -15.43 27.22
N LYS A 26 -40.33 -16.05 26.49
CA LYS A 26 -40.17 -16.60 25.13
C LYS A 26 -39.29 -15.67 24.28
N PRO A 27 -38.29 -16.19 23.53
CA PRO A 27 -37.41 -15.35 22.73
C PRO A 27 -38.23 -14.70 21.63
N THR A 28 -38.63 -13.45 21.83
CA THR A 28 -38.97 -12.56 20.73
C THR A 28 -37.71 -12.39 19.92
N ALA A 29 -37.74 -12.87 18.67
CA ALA A 29 -36.67 -12.65 17.72
C ALA A 29 -36.36 -11.16 17.68
N ASN A 30 -35.23 -10.78 18.27
CA ASN A 30 -34.68 -9.44 18.05
C ASN A 30 -34.48 -9.30 16.54
N PRO A 31 -34.94 -8.21 15.91
CA PRO A 31 -34.64 -7.96 14.53
C PRO A 31 -33.11 -8.00 14.39
N ILE A 32 -32.60 -8.85 13.51
CA ILE A 32 -31.21 -8.77 13.06
C ILE A 32 -31.02 -7.30 12.63
N PRO A 33 -30.04 -6.56 13.17
CA PRO A 33 -29.81 -5.20 12.73
C PRO A 33 -29.62 -5.25 11.23
N LYS A 34 -30.57 -4.66 10.50
CA LYS A 34 -30.44 -4.46 9.07
C LYS A 34 -29.17 -3.64 8.93
N VAL A 35 -28.21 -4.13 8.16
CA VAL A 35 -27.05 -3.33 7.74
C VAL A 35 -27.60 -2.25 6.80
N SER A 36 -28.22 -1.23 7.36
CA SER A 36 -28.75 -0.07 6.68
C SER A 36 -28.15 1.12 7.38
N ASP A 37 -26.95 1.47 6.95
CA ASP A 37 -26.65 2.78 6.36
C ASP A 37 -25.14 2.89 6.23
N VAL A 38 -24.61 2.34 5.12
CA VAL A 38 -23.36 2.89 4.60
C VAL A 38 -23.76 4.21 3.95
N SER A 39 -23.55 5.32 4.65
CA SER A 39 -23.56 6.62 4.00
C SER A 39 -22.49 6.60 2.91
N ILE A 40 -22.91 6.59 1.65
CA ILE A 40 -21.98 6.77 0.54
C ILE A 40 -21.55 8.24 0.62
N GLU A 41 -20.39 8.49 1.22
CA GLU A 41 -19.71 9.78 1.04
C GLU A 41 -19.48 9.96 -0.46
N GLU A 42 -19.93 11.09 -1.00
CA GLU A 42 -19.67 11.42 -2.41
C GLU A 42 -18.17 11.59 -2.60
N ASP A 43 -17.54 10.70 -3.38
CA ASP A 43 -16.12 10.79 -3.71
C ASP A 43 -15.91 11.70 -4.94
N PRO A 44 -15.33 12.90 -4.78
CA PRO A 44 -15.08 13.83 -5.88
C PRO A 44 -14.08 13.30 -6.91
N PHE A 45 -13.32 12.25 -6.57
CA PHE A 45 -12.24 11.68 -7.36
C PHE A 45 -12.58 10.29 -7.93
N LEU A 46 -13.82 9.82 -7.80
CA LEU A 46 -14.26 8.52 -8.33
C LEU A 46 -13.89 8.29 -9.80
N TRP A 47 -13.84 9.35 -10.60
CA TRP A 47 -13.46 9.29 -12.02
C TRP A 47 -11.98 8.92 -12.27
N LEU A 48 -11.11 8.94 -11.25
CA LEU A 48 -9.74 8.43 -11.36
C LEU A 48 -9.69 6.89 -11.38
N GLU A 49 -10.77 6.20 -11.00
CA GLU A 49 -10.83 4.74 -11.04
C GLU A 49 -10.97 4.18 -12.46
N ASP A 50 -11.47 4.98 -13.40
CA ASP A 50 -11.39 4.65 -14.83
C ASP A 50 -9.98 4.92 -15.36
N VAL A 51 -9.09 3.94 -15.15
CA VAL A 51 -7.67 4.01 -15.52
C VAL A 51 -7.41 4.20 -17.02
N THR A 52 -8.42 3.98 -17.85
CA THR A 52 -8.35 4.18 -19.31
C THR A 52 -9.08 5.43 -19.80
N GLY A 53 -9.83 6.10 -18.91
CA GLY A 53 -10.62 7.26 -19.26
C GLY A 53 -9.77 8.49 -19.56
N GLU A 54 -10.12 9.25 -20.61
CA GLU A 54 -9.35 10.43 -21.03
C GLU A 54 -9.19 11.46 -19.91
N LYS A 55 -10.25 11.68 -19.10
CA LYS A 55 -10.18 12.60 -17.95
C LYS A 55 -9.10 12.19 -16.95
N ALA A 56 -9.06 10.90 -16.59
CA ALA A 56 -8.06 10.31 -15.70
C ALA A 56 -6.64 10.44 -16.28
N LEU A 57 -6.48 10.07 -17.54
CA LEU A 57 -5.19 10.13 -18.23
C LEU A 57 -4.66 11.57 -18.36
N ASP A 58 -5.51 12.54 -18.72
CA ASP A 58 -5.13 13.96 -18.79
C ASP A 58 -4.68 14.50 -17.45
N TRP A 59 -5.39 14.14 -16.38
CA TRP A 59 -5.00 14.54 -15.04
C TRP A 59 -3.64 13.94 -14.65
N VAL A 60 -3.40 12.65 -14.92
CA VAL A 60 -2.13 11.99 -14.65
C VAL A 60 -1.00 12.62 -15.46
N ARG A 61 -1.21 12.89 -16.76
CA ARG A 61 -0.23 13.57 -17.63
C ARG A 61 0.17 14.93 -17.05
N ALA A 62 -0.81 15.73 -16.61
CA ALA A 62 -0.56 17.04 -16.02
C ALA A 62 0.23 16.95 -14.70
N ARG A 63 -0.09 15.97 -13.84
CA ARG A 63 0.64 15.75 -12.59
C ARG A 63 2.07 15.27 -12.85
N ASN A 64 2.23 14.31 -13.76
CA ASN A 64 3.54 13.78 -14.15
C ASN A 64 4.43 14.88 -14.73
N ALA A 65 3.91 15.71 -15.65
CA ALA A 65 4.68 16.80 -16.24
C ALA A 65 5.18 17.78 -15.18
N LYS A 66 4.34 18.13 -14.20
CA LYS A 66 4.74 18.98 -13.07
C LYS A 66 5.86 18.33 -12.26
N THR A 67 5.63 17.11 -11.79
CA THR A 67 6.60 16.41 -10.94
C THR A 67 7.92 16.13 -11.66
N GLN A 68 7.86 15.77 -12.94
CA GLN A 68 9.05 15.56 -13.77
C GLN A 68 9.87 16.84 -13.87
N ALA A 69 9.25 17.98 -14.18
CA ALA A 69 9.95 19.27 -14.21
C ALA A 69 10.54 19.65 -12.84
N ASP A 70 9.83 19.36 -11.75
CA ASP A 70 10.30 19.61 -10.38
C ASP A 70 11.55 18.76 -10.03
N PHE A 71 11.68 17.55 -10.58
CA PHE A 71 12.88 16.69 -10.39
C PHE A 71 14.01 17.03 -11.35
N GLU A 72 13.72 17.19 -12.63
CA GLU A 72 14.71 17.44 -13.68
C GLU A 72 15.40 18.80 -13.53
N SER A 73 14.76 19.75 -12.85
CA SER A 73 15.35 21.06 -12.55
C SER A 73 16.31 21.05 -11.36
N GLN A 74 16.41 19.96 -10.60
CA GLN A 74 17.30 19.88 -9.45
C GLN A 74 18.75 19.72 -9.89
N ALA A 75 19.66 20.42 -9.21
CA ALA A 75 21.09 20.28 -9.43
C ALA A 75 21.53 18.83 -9.16
N GLY A 76 22.33 18.25 -10.04
CA GLY A 76 22.81 16.88 -9.93
C GLY A 76 21.88 15.80 -10.51
N PHE A 77 20.67 16.16 -10.98
CA PHE A 77 19.74 15.18 -11.52
C PHE A 77 20.29 14.46 -12.76
N ILE A 78 20.87 15.22 -13.70
CA ILE A 78 21.39 14.68 -14.96
C ILE A 78 22.58 13.77 -14.69
N GLU A 79 23.51 14.22 -13.84
CA GLU A 79 24.67 13.45 -13.44
C GLU A 79 24.27 12.14 -12.76
N LEU A 80 23.34 12.20 -11.80
CA LEU A 80 22.85 11.01 -11.11
C LEU A 80 22.14 10.04 -12.07
N ARG A 81 21.30 10.54 -12.98
CA ARG A 81 20.63 9.73 -14.00
C ARG A 81 21.65 8.99 -14.84
N ASP A 82 22.69 9.68 -15.32
CA ASP A 82 23.68 9.12 -16.23
C ASP A 82 24.58 8.10 -15.53
N ASP A 83 24.98 8.36 -14.28
CA ASP A 83 25.72 7.41 -13.46
C ASP A 83 24.92 6.13 -13.19
N LEU A 84 23.64 6.26 -12.84
CA LEU A 84 22.76 5.11 -12.64
C LEU A 84 22.55 4.32 -13.93
N LEU A 85 22.33 5.02 -15.05
CA LEU A 85 22.15 4.36 -16.35
C LEU A 85 23.40 3.57 -16.74
N LYS A 86 24.59 4.14 -16.55
CA LYS A 86 25.87 3.45 -16.79
C LYS A 86 25.99 2.16 -15.97
N ILE A 87 25.55 2.18 -14.71
CA ILE A 87 25.55 0.98 -13.85
C ILE A 87 24.54 -0.05 -14.33
N LEU A 88 23.33 0.39 -14.70
CA LEU A 88 22.25 -0.50 -15.14
C LEU A 88 22.54 -1.17 -16.49
N ASP A 89 23.23 -0.46 -17.38
CA ASP A 89 23.61 -0.91 -18.72
C ASP A 89 24.95 -1.67 -18.75
N SER A 90 25.68 -1.71 -17.63
CA SER A 90 26.99 -2.37 -17.55
C SER A 90 26.91 -3.88 -17.78
N ASP A 91 27.85 -4.39 -18.57
CA ASP A 91 28.05 -5.81 -18.83
C ASP A 91 28.94 -6.51 -17.78
N GLU A 92 29.55 -5.74 -16.87
CA GLU A 92 30.40 -6.25 -15.80
C GLU A 92 29.59 -6.85 -14.63
N ARG A 93 28.26 -6.73 -14.64
CA ARG A 93 27.40 -7.23 -13.56
C ARG A 93 27.48 -8.75 -13.44
N ILE A 94 27.71 -9.24 -12.22
CA ILE A 94 27.69 -10.67 -11.92
C ILE A 94 26.27 -11.21 -12.12
N PRO A 95 26.05 -12.19 -13.01
CA PRO A 95 24.73 -12.76 -13.22
C PRO A 95 24.32 -13.62 -12.02
N PHE A 96 23.06 -13.47 -11.60
CA PHE A 96 22.44 -14.44 -10.70
C PHE A 96 22.03 -15.68 -11.50
N VAL A 97 22.53 -16.84 -11.10
CA VAL A 97 22.38 -18.09 -11.84
C VAL A 97 21.64 -19.13 -11.00
N SER A 98 20.75 -19.89 -11.65
CA SER A 98 20.10 -21.09 -11.07
C SER A 98 20.41 -22.31 -11.91
N ARG A 99 20.71 -23.45 -11.28
CA ARG A 99 20.98 -24.72 -11.99
C ARG A 99 19.74 -25.61 -11.99
N HIS A 100 19.35 -26.07 -13.18
CA HIS A 100 18.29 -27.07 -13.35
C HIS A 100 18.79 -28.19 -14.27
N GLY A 101 19.03 -29.37 -13.69
CA GLY A 101 19.69 -30.48 -14.38
C GLY A 101 21.11 -30.09 -14.79
N GLU A 102 21.44 -30.33 -16.06
CA GLU A 102 22.75 -30.01 -16.65
C GLU A 102 22.91 -28.54 -17.06
N TYR A 103 21.84 -27.73 -16.99
CA TYR A 103 21.84 -26.36 -17.49
C TYR A 103 21.85 -25.31 -16.37
N TYR A 104 22.50 -24.19 -16.67
CA TYR A 104 22.49 -22.98 -15.85
C TYR A 104 21.65 -21.90 -16.52
N TYR A 105 20.76 -21.27 -15.75
CA TYR A 105 19.81 -20.27 -16.22
C TYR A 105 20.09 -18.91 -15.60
N ASN A 106 19.95 -17.86 -16.41
CA ASN A 106 20.06 -16.48 -15.96
C ASN A 106 19.06 -15.58 -16.71
N PHE A 107 18.56 -14.55 -16.03
CA PHE A 107 17.87 -13.44 -16.65
C PHE A 107 18.80 -12.22 -16.71
N TRP A 108 18.92 -11.63 -17.90
CA TRP A 108 19.88 -10.56 -18.17
C TRP A 108 19.22 -9.32 -18.75
N ARG A 109 19.55 -8.13 -18.24
CA ARG A 109 19.17 -6.83 -18.79
C ARG A 109 20.41 -5.97 -19.02
N ASP A 110 20.43 -5.29 -20.15
CA ASP A 110 21.48 -4.34 -20.56
C ASP A 110 20.85 -3.29 -21.49
N GLN A 111 21.68 -2.38 -21.99
CA GLN A 111 21.27 -1.32 -22.93
C GLN A 111 20.51 -1.84 -24.16
N LYS A 112 20.82 -3.04 -24.64
CA LYS A 112 20.19 -3.62 -25.84
C LYS A 112 18.93 -4.42 -25.49
N ASN A 113 18.80 -4.84 -24.24
CA ASN A 113 17.76 -5.74 -23.75
C ASN A 113 17.12 -5.18 -22.48
N GLU A 114 16.48 -4.02 -22.58
CA GLU A 114 15.84 -3.33 -21.44
C GLU A 114 14.78 -4.21 -20.74
N ARG A 115 13.98 -4.94 -21.53
CA ARG A 115 12.98 -5.90 -21.05
C ARG A 115 13.59 -7.24 -20.59
N GLY A 116 14.85 -7.45 -20.94
CA GLY A 116 15.67 -8.58 -20.56
C GLY A 116 15.58 -9.82 -21.45
N LEU A 117 16.55 -10.71 -21.26
CA LEU A 117 16.72 -11.99 -21.95
C LEU A 117 16.86 -13.11 -20.94
N TRP A 118 16.12 -14.20 -21.16
CA TRP A 118 16.40 -15.48 -20.53
C TRP A 118 17.51 -16.20 -21.30
N ARG A 119 18.59 -16.54 -20.60
CA ARG A 119 19.79 -17.19 -21.14
C ARG A 119 19.99 -18.56 -20.48
N ARG A 120 20.60 -19.50 -21.22
CA ARG A 120 21.05 -20.78 -20.67
C ARG A 120 22.40 -21.20 -21.26
N THR A 121 23.17 -21.94 -20.47
CA THR A 121 24.40 -22.64 -20.89
C THR A 121 24.46 -24.03 -20.28
#